data_AF-A0A3D5HMZ5-F1
#
_entry.id   AF-A0A3D5HMZ5-F1
#
_cell.length_a   1.000
_cell.length_b   1.000
_cell.length_c   1.000
_cell.angle_alpha   90.00
_cell.angle_beta   90.00
_cell.angle_gamma   90.00
#
_symmetry.space_group_name_H-M   'P 1'
#
loop_
_entity.id
_entity.type
_entity.pdbx_description
1 polymer ?
#
loop_
_entity_poly.entity_id
_entity_poly.type
_entity_poly.pdbx_seq_one_letter_code
_entity_poly.pdbx_strand_id
1 'polypeptide(L)'
;MNLDFLIKVSLSLRLLNKNNKMEFFKYLFVIALFSIVSCNSAPERPAALLDPNYVSPAAPSASTVPTKAPEPAQNSLGVWHYTCPNGHSGGSGSATACGDCGTTLVHNTIYHDAPAPATTTSTLVPSGSEGINVTPNAVSNAKALEPAQNSDGVWHYTCSNACSGGAGSAIACASCGNILAHNSGYH
;
A
#
# COMPACT_ATOMS: atom_id res chain seq x y z
N MET A 1 9.82 -21.56 15.42
CA MET A 1 10.97 -22.49 15.55
C MET A 1 10.49 -23.86 15.09
N ASN A 2 10.99 -24.36 13.96
CA ASN A 2 10.40 -25.51 13.27
C ASN A 2 10.92 -26.84 13.88
N LEU A 3 10.03 -27.74 14.27
CA LEU A 3 10.38 -29.00 14.95
C LEU A 3 11.29 -29.89 14.08
N ASP A 4 11.10 -29.83 12.76
CA ASP A 4 11.96 -30.46 11.76
C ASP A 4 13.42 -29.97 11.81
N PHE A 5 13.62 -28.69 12.13
CA PHE A 5 14.96 -28.11 12.24
C PHE A 5 15.70 -28.68 13.46
N LEU A 6 15.01 -28.81 14.60
CA LEU A 6 15.60 -29.38 15.82
C LEU A 6 15.95 -30.86 15.66
N ILE A 7 15.12 -31.63 14.94
CA ILE A 7 15.38 -33.05 14.68
C ILE A 7 16.61 -33.22 13.77
N LYS A 8 16.72 -32.42 12.70
CA LYS A 8 17.86 -32.44 11.77
C LYS A 8 19.17 -32.04 12.44
N VAL A 9 19.14 -31.02 13.32
CA VAL A 9 20.32 -30.62 14.11
C VAL A 9 20.74 -31.73 15.08
N SER A 10 19.78 -32.34 15.77
CA SER A 10 20.04 -33.42 16.74
C SER A 10 20.64 -34.67 16.09
N LEU A 11 20.14 -35.06 14.90
CA LEU A 11 20.64 -36.21 14.17
C LEU A 11 22.05 -35.96 13.60
N SER A 12 22.31 -34.74 13.12
CA SER A 12 23.62 -34.31 12.63
C SER A 12 24.68 -34.31 13.75
N LEU A 13 24.32 -33.88 14.96
CA LEU A 13 25.20 -33.94 16.14
C LEU A 13 25.54 -35.39 16.55
N ARG A 14 24.59 -36.32 16.44
CA ARG A 14 24.83 -37.74 16.79
C ARG A 14 25.73 -38.45 15.79
N LEU A 15 25.69 -38.07 14.51
CA LEU A 15 26.57 -38.62 13.48
C LEU A 15 28.02 -38.12 13.61
N LEU A 16 28.23 -36.88 14.08
CA LEU A 16 29.55 -36.29 14.31
C LEU A 16 30.32 -36.92 15.50
N ASN A 17 29.62 -37.45 16.50
CA ASN A 17 30.24 -38.00 17.71
C ASN A 17 30.98 -39.35 17.48
N LYS A 18 30.63 -40.09 16.42
CA LYS A 18 31.04 -41.50 16.35
C LYS A 18 32.44 -41.74 15.80
N ASN A 19 32.98 -40.86 14.94
CA ASN A 19 34.16 -41.26 14.14
C ASN A 19 35.40 -40.37 14.15
N ASN A 20 35.44 -39.13 14.67
CA ASN A 20 36.68 -38.32 14.62
C ASN A 20 36.77 -37.23 15.71
N LYS A 21 37.14 -37.62 16.93
CA LYS A 21 37.32 -36.70 18.08
C LYS A 21 38.23 -35.50 17.80
N MET A 22 39.28 -35.66 16.99
CA MET A 22 40.24 -34.58 16.71
C MET A 22 39.73 -33.56 15.68
N GLU A 23 38.90 -33.98 14.73
CA GLU A 23 38.32 -33.09 13.72
C GLU A 23 37.09 -32.35 14.27
N PHE A 24 36.34 -32.98 15.18
CA PHE A 24 35.24 -32.31 15.89
C PHE A 24 35.71 -31.11 16.72
N PHE A 25 36.85 -31.23 17.40
CA PHE A 25 37.45 -30.10 18.12
C PHE A 25 37.89 -28.96 17.18
N LYS A 26 38.37 -29.27 15.98
CA LYS A 26 38.68 -28.26 14.96
C LYS A 26 37.43 -27.51 14.49
N TYR A 27 36.33 -28.22 14.21
CA TYR A 27 35.06 -27.59 13.81
C TYR A 27 34.45 -26.75 14.95
N LEU A 28 34.54 -27.20 16.21
CA LEU A 28 34.11 -26.39 17.36
C LEU A 28 34.92 -25.09 17.49
N PHE A 29 36.24 -25.15 17.27
CA PHE A 29 37.10 -23.96 17.31
C PHE A 29 36.76 -22.96 16.18
N VAL A 30 36.49 -23.46 14.97
CA VAL A 30 36.09 -22.63 13.81
C VAL A 30 34.70 -21.98 14.02
N ILE A 31 33.74 -22.72 14.58
CA ILE A 31 32.39 -22.21 14.88
C ILE A 31 32.44 -21.16 16.01
N ALA A 32 33.28 -21.37 17.03
CA ALA A 32 33.51 -20.40 18.09
C ALA A 32 34.11 -19.09 17.54
N LEU A 33 35.09 -19.17 16.64
CA LEU A 33 35.71 -18.01 15.97
C LEU A 33 34.72 -17.22 15.08
N PHE A 34 33.80 -17.90 14.41
CA PHE A 34 32.74 -17.24 13.62
C PHE A 34 31.69 -16.52 14.49
N SER A 35 31.47 -17.00 15.72
CA SER A 35 30.47 -16.43 16.63
C SER A 35 30.92 -15.09 17.23
N ILE A 36 32.23 -14.89 17.42
CA ILE A 36 32.79 -13.62 17.94
C ILE A 36 32.71 -12.48 16.91
N VAL A 37 32.76 -12.79 15.60
CA VAL A 37 32.65 -11.78 14.53
C VAL A 37 31.22 -11.23 14.40
N SER A 38 30.20 -12.01 14.77
CA SER A 38 28.80 -11.55 14.73
C SER A 38 28.40 -10.65 15.93
N CYS A 39 29.24 -10.54 16.96
CA CYS A 39 29.00 -9.63 18.08
C CYS A 39 29.60 -8.23 17.89
N ASN A 40 30.38 -7.99 16.83
CA ASN A 40 31.01 -6.67 16.61
C ASN A 40 30.17 -5.72 15.74
N SER A 41 28.93 -6.09 15.42
CA SER A 41 27.98 -5.24 14.69
C SER A 41 26.76 -4.89 15.53
N ALA A 42 26.94 -4.76 16.85
CA ALA A 42 25.96 -4.05 17.65
C ALA A 42 25.99 -2.58 17.18
N PRO A 43 24.86 -2.00 16.73
CA PRO A 43 24.79 -0.58 16.43
C PRO A 43 25.31 0.19 17.64
N GLU A 44 26.21 1.15 17.42
CA GLU A 44 26.66 2.05 18.48
C GLU A 44 25.42 2.62 19.16
N ARG A 45 25.27 2.34 20.47
CA ARG A 45 24.21 2.95 21.27
C ARG A 45 24.42 4.47 21.15
N PRO A 46 23.43 5.23 20.64
CA PRO A 46 23.63 6.65 20.40
C PRO A 46 24.07 7.32 21.69
N ALA A 47 25.13 8.14 21.60
CA ALA A 47 25.76 8.83 22.73
C ALA A 47 24.75 9.63 23.59
N ALA A 48 23.62 10.03 22.98
CA ALA A 48 22.50 10.66 23.64
C ALA A 48 21.97 9.87 24.86
N LEU A 49 22.02 8.54 24.87
CA LEU A 49 21.54 7.72 25.99
C LEU A 49 22.51 7.60 27.18
N LEU A 50 23.66 8.27 27.12
CA LEU A 50 24.63 8.34 28.21
C LEU A 50 24.62 9.71 28.92
N ASP A 51 23.88 10.68 28.38
CA ASP A 51 23.69 11.98 29.02
C ASP A 51 22.66 11.86 30.17
N PRO A 52 23.03 12.18 31.42
CA PRO A 52 22.09 12.17 32.54
C PRO A 52 20.94 13.19 32.41
N ASN A 53 21.01 14.11 31.43
CA ASN A 53 19.96 15.05 31.09
C ASN A 53 19.18 14.64 29.81
N TYR A 54 19.37 13.43 29.31
CA TYR A 54 18.62 12.94 28.15
C TYR A 54 17.12 12.84 28.46
N VAL A 55 16.35 13.73 27.83
CA VAL A 55 14.90 13.61 27.72
C VAL A 55 14.58 12.79 26.47
N SER A 56 14.00 11.61 26.66
CA SER A 56 13.49 10.80 25.56
C SER A 56 12.45 11.62 24.78
N PRO A 57 12.52 11.68 23.44
CA PRO A 57 11.43 12.20 22.64
C PRO A 57 10.15 11.44 23.02
N ALA A 58 9.08 12.17 23.33
CA ALA A 58 7.78 11.56 23.55
C ALA A 58 7.38 10.81 22.27
N ALA A 59 6.88 9.59 22.42
CA ALA A 59 6.33 8.84 21.29
C ALA A 59 5.30 9.72 20.56
N PRO A 60 5.33 9.78 19.22
CA PRO A 60 4.37 10.58 18.48
C PRO A 60 2.96 10.15 18.89
N SER A 61 2.19 11.09 19.45
CA SER A 61 0.78 10.86 19.75
C SER A 61 0.09 10.46 18.45
N ALA A 62 -0.54 9.29 18.45
CA ALA A 62 -1.35 8.84 17.32
C ALA A 62 -2.44 9.89 17.07
N SER A 63 -2.30 10.63 15.97
CA SER A 63 -3.34 11.54 15.52
C SER A 63 -4.56 10.72 15.13
N THR A 64 -5.63 10.80 15.92
CA THR A 64 -6.96 10.39 15.48
C THR A 64 -7.47 11.40 14.47
N VAL A 65 -7.02 11.25 13.22
CA VAL A 65 -7.57 12.01 12.09
C VAL A 65 -9.04 11.62 11.97
N PRO A 66 -9.98 12.57 11.95
CA PRO A 66 -11.39 12.26 11.72
C PRO A 66 -11.55 11.61 10.35
N THR A 67 -12.11 10.40 10.32
CA THR A 67 -12.42 9.68 9.07
C THR A 67 -13.43 10.51 8.28
N LYS A 68 -12.96 11.15 7.20
CA LYS A 68 -13.82 11.82 6.22
C LYS A 68 -14.83 10.79 5.71
N ALA A 69 -16.10 11.20 5.60
CA ALA A 69 -17.14 10.35 5.04
C ALA A 69 -16.71 9.82 3.67
N PRO A 70 -16.96 8.54 3.35
CA PRO A 70 -16.60 7.96 2.07
C PRO A 70 -17.24 8.76 0.94
N GLU A 71 -16.44 9.07 -0.07
CA GLU A 71 -16.88 9.85 -1.22
C GLU A 71 -17.89 9.03 -2.05
N PRO A 72 -18.94 9.65 -2.62
CA PRO A 72 -19.92 8.95 -3.44
C PRO A 72 -19.28 8.22 -4.62
N ALA A 73 -19.95 7.18 -5.11
CA ALA A 73 -19.47 6.45 -6.28
C ALA A 73 -19.65 7.25 -7.59
N GLN A 74 -20.67 8.11 -7.64
CA GLN A 74 -20.93 9.04 -8.74
C GLN A 74 -21.04 10.47 -8.21
N ASN A 75 -20.55 11.43 -8.99
CA ASN A 75 -20.76 12.84 -8.70
C ASN A 75 -22.17 13.29 -9.14
N SER A 76 -22.50 14.57 -8.91
CA SER A 76 -23.80 15.14 -9.29
C SER A 76 -24.11 15.12 -10.79
N LEU A 77 -23.08 14.95 -11.63
CA LEU A 77 -23.20 14.80 -13.09
C LEU A 77 -23.34 13.33 -13.53
N GLY A 78 -23.38 12.39 -12.59
CA GLY A 78 -23.45 10.95 -12.87
C GLY A 78 -22.12 10.34 -13.32
N VAL A 79 -21.01 11.09 -13.24
CA VAL A 79 -19.67 10.57 -13.58
C VAL A 79 -19.20 9.65 -12.45
N TRP A 80 -18.78 8.43 -12.81
CA TRP A 80 -18.24 7.45 -11.87
C TRP A 80 -16.83 7.79 -11.43
N HIS A 81 -16.51 7.56 -10.15
CA HIS A 81 -15.17 7.77 -9.59
C HIS A 81 -14.17 6.74 -10.11
N TYR A 82 -14.58 5.48 -10.27
CA TYR A 82 -13.78 4.42 -10.87
C TYR A 82 -14.54 3.76 -12.03
N THR A 83 -13.87 3.54 -13.16
CA THR A 83 -14.47 3.03 -14.40
C THR A 83 -13.66 1.86 -14.98
N CYS A 84 -14.30 1.06 -15.83
CA CYS A 84 -13.63 -0.08 -16.45
C CYS A 84 -12.73 0.38 -17.59
N PRO A 85 -11.43 0.03 -17.61
CA PRO A 85 -10.53 0.40 -18.71
C PRO A 85 -10.90 -0.26 -20.05
N ASN A 86 -11.69 -1.35 -20.01
CA ASN A 86 -12.20 -2.03 -21.20
C ASN A 86 -13.50 -1.42 -21.74
N GLY A 87 -13.99 -0.32 -21.15
CA GLY A 87 -15.16 0.41 -21.63
C GLY A 87 -16.52 -0.22 -21.28
N HIS A 88 -16.57 -1.16 -20.33
CA HIS A 88 -17.84 -1.67 -19.81
C HIS A 88 -18.63 -0.58 -19.08
N SER A 89 -19.96 -0.70 -19.13
CA SER A 89 -20.87 0.24 -18.48
C SER A 89 -20.77 0.19 -16.95
N GLY A 90 -20.96 1.34 -16.30
CA GLY A 90 -20.96 1.44 -14.85
C GLY A 90 -19.59 1.76 -14.24
N GLY A 91 -19.48 1.56 -12.93
CA GLY A 91 -18.30 1.92 -12.17
C GLY A 91 -18.49 1.67 -10.67
N SER A 92 -17.59 2.24 -9.85
CA SER A 92 -17.75 2.22 -8.39
C SER A 92 -17.06 3.42 -7.73
N GLY A 93 -17.19 3.52 -6.41
CA GLY A 93 -16.48 4.53 -5.60
C GLY A 93 -15.05 4.14 -5.23
N SER A 94 -14.56 2.97 -5.67
CA SER A 94 -13.23 2.46 -5.31
C SER A 94 -12.64 1.53 -6.38
N ALA A 95 -11.37 1.18 -6.25
CA ALA A 95 -10.66 0.28 -7.17
C ALA A 95 -11.08 -1.20 -6.98
N THR A 96 -12.36 -1.52 -7.24
CA THR A 96 -12.93 -2.88 -7.18
C THR A 96 -12.86 -3.58 -8.53
N ALA A 97 -13.15 -4.89 -8.59
CA ALA A 97 -13.27 -5.61 -9.85
C ALA A 97 -14.50 -5.16 -10.65
N CYS A 98 -14.36 -5.03 -11.97
CA CYS A 98 -15.46 -4.81 -12.90
C CYS A 98 -16.40 -6.03 -12.91
N GLY A 99 -17.71 -5.80 -12.85
CA GLY A 99 -18.72 -6.86 -12.87
C GLY A 99 -18.73 -7.69 -14.16
N ASP A 100 -18.34 -7.08 -15.29
CA ASP A 100 -18.41 -7.73 -16.60
C ASP A 100 -17.14 -8.53 -16.95
N CYS A 101 -15.95 -8.01 -16.61
CA CYS A 101 -14.68 -8.61 -17.02
C CYS A 101 -13.70 -8.92 -15.89
N GLY A 102 -14.06 -8.64 -14.63
CA GLY A 102 -13.21 -8.89 -13.47
C GLY A 102 -11.96 -8.00 -13.35
N THR A 103 -11.65 -7.19 -14.36
CA THR A 103 -10.53 -6.23 -14.33
C THR A 103 -10.76 -5.17 -13.26
N THR A 104 -9.73 -4.82 -12.50
CA THR A 104 -9.79 -3.73 -11.53
C THR A 104 -10.17 -2.41 -12.19
N LEU A 105 -11.19 -1.74 -11.65
CA LEU A 105 -11.62 -0.43 -12.10
C LEU A 105 -10.50 0.59 -11.84
N VAL A 106 -10.34 1.50 -12.79
CA VAL A 106 -9.32 2.56 -12.74
C VAL A 106 -9.96 3.89 -12.35
N HIS A 107 -9.19 4.73 -11.68
CA HIS A 107 -9.64 6.07 -11.29
C HIS A 107 -10.01 6.90 -12.53
N ASN A 108 -11.19 7.50 -12.51
CA ASN A 108 -11.68 8.39 -13.56
C ASN A 108 -11.38 9.83 -13.19
N THR A 109 -10.40 10.42 -13.87
CA THR A 109 -9.94 11.79 -13.58
C THR A 109 -11.03 12.85 -13.76
N ILE A 110 -12.03 12.61 -14.61
CA ILE A 110 -13.14 13.55 -14.87
C ILE A 110 -14.06 13.69 -13.65
N TYR A 111 -14.03 12.73 -12.72
CA TYR A 111 -14.89 12.73 -11.54
C TYR A 111 -14.76 14.01 -10.70
N HIS A 112 -13.53 14.51 -10.53
CA HIS A 112 -13.21 15.70 -9.73
C HIS A 112 -13.25 17.01 -10.52
N ASP A 113 -13.41 16.96 -11.84
CA ASP A 113 -13.50 18.15 -12.71
C ASP A 113 -14.90 18.82 -12.63
N ALA A 114 -15.82 18.31 -11.78
CA ALA A 114 -17.12 18.93 -11.56
C ALA A 114 -16.99 20.25 -10.75
N PRO A 115 -17.58 21.37 -11.21
CA PRO A 115 -17.73 22.55 -10.37
C PRO A 115 -18.41 22.17 -9.05
N ALA A 116 -17.90 22.69 -7.93
CA ALA A 116 -18.40 22.39 -6.59
C ALA A 116 -19.95 22.42 -6.56
N PRO A 117 -20.60 21.43 -5.93
CA PRO A 117 -22.05 21.36 -5.95
C PRO A 117 -22.64 22.58 -5.25
N ALA A 118 -23.36 23.41 -6.01
CA ALA A 118 -24.36 24.29 -5.43
C ALA A 118 -25.43 23.39 -4.77
N THR A 119 -25.74 23.69 -3.51
CA THR A 119 -26.73 22.98 -2.71
C THR A 119 -28.10 23.03 -3.40
N THR A 120 -28.44 22.01 -4.18
CA THR A 120 -29.79 21.80 -4.67
C THR A 120 -30.44 20.68 -3.88
N THR A 121 -31.35 21.09 -3.00
CA THR A 121 -32.35 20.27 -2.32
C THR A 121 -32.95 19.25 -3.28
N SER A 122 -32.69 17.97 -3.02
CA SER A 122 -33.26 16.86 -3.77
C SER A 122 -34.72 16.66 -3.35
N THR A 123 -35.66 17.15 -4.16
CA THR A 123 -37.06 16.70 -4.10
C THR A 123 -37.12 15.28 -4.67
N LEU A 124 -37.41 14.31 -3.80
CA LEU A 124 -37.71 12.92 -4.17
C LEU A 124 -38.99 12.88 -5.03
N VAL A 125 -38.92 12.27 -6.21
CA VAL A 125 -40.08 11.82 -7.00
C VAL A 125 -39.82 10.38 -7.45
N PRO A 126 -40.77 9.44 -7.31
CA PRO A 126 -40.46 8.02 -7.30
C PRO A 126 -40.34 7.38 -8.69
N SER A 127 -39.62 6.25 -8.64
CA SER A 127 -39.38 5.23 -9.67
C SER A 127 -40.55 4.96 -10.62
N GLY A 128 -40.27 5.10 -11.92
CA GLY A 128 -41.07 4.61 -13.03
C GLY A 128 -40.15 4.13 -14.14
N SER A 129 -40.09 2.82 -14.33
CA SER A 129 -39.43 2.15 -15.44
C SER A 129 -40.08 2.55 -16.77
N GLU A 130 -39.29 3.06 -17.72
CA GLU A 130 -39.45 2.82 -19.16
C GLU A 130 -38.27 3.43 -19.94
N GLY A 131 -37.79 2.68 -20.94
CA GLY A 131 -36.45 2.81 -21.50
C GLY A 131 -36.19 4.09 -22.28
N ILE A 132 -35.00 4.67 -22.05
CA ILE A 132 -34.35 5.56 -23.00
C ILE A 132 -32.99 4.95 -23.33
N ASN A 133 -32.85 4.48 -24.58
CA ASN A 133 -31.59 4.11 -25.18
C ASN A 133 -30.75 5.38 -25.37
N VAL A 134 -29.94 5.72 -24.37
CA VAL A 134 -28.91 6.74 -24.51
C VAL A 134 -27.64 6.04 -24.98
N THR A 135 -27.39 6.12 -26.29
CA THR A 135 -26.08 5.83 -26.87
C THR A 135 -25.05 6.75 -26.19
N PRO A 136 -24.03 6.22 -25.48
CA PRO A 136 -23.01 7.07 -24.89
C PRO A 136 -22.16 7.64 -26.03
N ASN A 137 -22.39 8.92 -26.33
CA ASN A 137 -21.54 9.66 -27.23
C ASN A 137 -20.17 9.78 -26.56
N ALA A 138 -19.21 8.98 -27.02
CA ALA A 138 -17.82 9.04 -26.62
C ALA A 138 -17.25 10.41 -27.01
N VAL A 139 -17.28 11.36 -26.07
CA VAL A 139 -16.51 12.59 -26.19
C VAL A 139 -15.11 12.27 -25.71
N SER A 140 -14.25 11.87 -26.63
CA SER A 140 -12.81 11.72 -26.40
C SER A 140 -12.18 13.11 -26.28
N ASN A 141 -12.31 13.75 -25.13
CA ASN A 141 -11.39 14.83 -24.78
C ASN A 141 -10.29 14.22 -23.93
N ALA A 142 -9.26 13.69 -24.62
CA ALA A 142 -8.07 13.15 -23.99
C ALA A 142 -7.28 14.30 -23.35
N LYS A 143 -7.68 14.69 -22.13
CA LYS A 143 -6.81 15.44 -21.22
C LYS A 143 -5.61 14.53 -20.93
N ALA A 144 -4.41 15.10 -21.03
CA ALA A 144 -3.17 14.38 -20.80
C ALA A 144 -3.22 13.59 -19.48
N LEU A 145 -2.73 12.35 -19.50
CA LEU A 145 -2.61 11.51 -18.31
C LEU A 145 -1.94 12.30 -17.19
N GLU A 146 -2.63 12.41 -16.06
CA GLU A 146 -2.09 13.09 -14.89
C GLU A 146 -0.81 12.36 -14.43
N PRO A 147 0.33 13.06 -14.30
CA PRO A 147 1.61 12.43 -13.98
C PRO A 147 1.58 11.70 -12.64
N ALA A 148 2.31 10.58 -12.52
CA ALA A 148 2.37 9.85 -11.26
C ALA A 148 3.01 10.66 -10.11
N GLN A 149 3.91 11.58 -10.45
CA GLN A 149 4.52 12.55 -9.55
C GLN A 149 4.32 13.97 -10.07
N ASN A 150 4.09 14.92 -9.18
CA ASN A 150 4.09 16.34 -9.53
C ASN A 150 5.53 16.86 -9.72
N SER A 151 5.69 18.15 -10.06
CA SER A 151 7.01 18.77 -10.27
C SER A 151 7.91 18.75 -9.03
N ASP A 152 7.33 18.62 -7.84
CA ASP A 152 8.04 18.54 -6.56
C ASP A 152 8.42 17.09 -6.20
N GLY A 153 8.10 16.13 -7.08
CA GLY A 153 8.37 14.71 -6.86
C GLY A 153 7.40 14.03 -5.89
N VAL A 154 6.30 14.69 -5.52
CA VAL A 154 5.28 14.11 -4.65
C VAL A 154 4.43 13.15 -5.46
N TRP A 155 4.26 11.92 -4.97
CA TRP A 155 3.43 10.90 -5.61
C TRP A 155 1.94 11.15 -5.38
N HIS A 156 1.13 10.90 -6.41
CA HIS A 156 -0.33 10.97 -6.33
C HIS A 156 -0.91 9.88 -5.40
N TYR A 157 -0.38 8.66 -5.46
CA TYR A 157 -0.74 7.57 -4.56
C TYR A 157 0.49 7.03 -3.83
N THR A 158 0.42 6.92 -2.50
CA THR A 158 1.51 6.49 -1.62
C THR A 158 1.12 5.32 -0.73
N CYS A 159 2.11 4.58 -0.24
CA CYS A 159 1.88 3.44 0.62
C CYS A 159 1.68 3.88 2.09
N SER A 160 0.57 3.51 2.72
CA SER A 160 0.28 3.82 4.13
C SER A 160 1.28 3.20 5.11
N ASN A 161 1.97 2.13 4.71
CA ASN A 161 3.07 1.54 5.48
C ASN A 161 4.42 2.26 5.30
N ALA A 162 4.41 3.46 4.70
CA ALA A 162 5.60 4.25 4.40
C ALA A 162 6.67 3.49 3.59
N CYS A 163 6.25 2.59 2.70
CA CYS A 163 7.15 1.99 1.71
C CYS A 163 7.62 3.06 0.73
N SER A 164 8.84 2.91 0.21
CA SER A 164 9.38 3.82 -0.80
C SER A 164 8.61 3.73 -2.12
N GLY A 165 8.37 4.87 -2.76
CA GLY A 165 7.71 4.98 -4.06
C GLY A 165 6.20 5.28 -4.00
N GLY A 166 5.53 5.12 -5.13
CA GLY A 166 4.11 5.41 -5.31
C GLY A 166 3.65 5.11 -6.74
N ALA A 167 2.46 5.59 -7.10
CA ALA A 167 1.91 5.47 -8.45
C ALA A 167 0.98 6.64 -8.79
N GLY A 168 0.59 6.73 -10.06
CA GLY A 168 -0.47 7.64 -10.52
C GLY A 168 -1.89 7.11 -10.33
N SER A 169 -2.05 5.94 -9.69
CA SER A 169 -3.35 5.31 -9.44
C SER A 169 -3.32 4.39 -8.22
N ALA A 170 -4.49 4.04 -7.70
CA ALA A 170 -4.69 3.14 -6.56
C ALA A 170 -4.38 1.66 -6.90
N ILE A 171 -3.14 1.37 -7.26
CA ILE A 171 -2.64 0.00 -7.52
C ILE A 171 -1.95 -0.59 -6.27
N ALA A 172 -1.61 -1.88 -6.32
CA ALA A 172 -0.85 -2.53 -5.26
C ALA A 172 0.58 -1.98 -5.15
N CYS A 173 1.02 -1.73 -3.91
CA CYS A 173 2.37 -1.35 -3.58
C CYS A 173 3.34 -2.49 -3.95
N ALA A 174 4.38 -2.17 -4.72
CA ALA A 174 5.38 -3.16 -5.15
C ALA A 174 6.13 -3.82 -3.98
N SER A 175 6.25 -3.13 -2.84
CA SER A 175 6.98 -3.63 -1.67
C SER A 175 6.15 -4.50 -0.73
N CYS A 176 4.87 -4.17 -0.54
CA CYS A 176 4.05 -4.83 0.49
C CYS A 176 2.69 -5.33 0.01
N GLY A 177 2.34 -5.14 -1.27
CA GLY A 177 1.11 -5.64 -1.88
C GLY A 177 -0.17 -4.88 -1.50
N ASN A 178 -0.13 -4.02 -0.48
CA ASN A 178 -1.29 -3.20 -0.11
C ASN A 178 -1.62 -2.16 -1.18
N ILE A 179 -2.91 -1.89 -1.39
CA ILE A 179 -3.35 -0.83 -2.31
C ILE A 179 -2.83 0.53 -1.84
N LEU A 180 -2.25 1.29 -2.77
CA LEU A 180 -1.76 2.63 -2.50
C LEU A 180 -2.93 3.57 -2.19
N ALA A 181 -2.74 4.42 -1.20
CA ALA A 181 -3.70 5.42 -0.77
C ALA A 181 -3.47 6.75 -1.50
N HIS A 182 -4.54 7.49 -1.74
CA HIS A 182 -4.44 8.83 -2.31
C HIS A 182 -3.67 9.78 -1.38
N ASN A 183 -2.72 10.52 -1.94
CA ASN A 183 -1.91 11.48 -1.23
C ASN A 183 -2.45 12.89 -1.43
N SER A 184 -3.03 13.47 -0.38
CA SER A 184 -3.59 14.83 -0.43
C SER A 184 -2.57 15.93 -0.69
N GLY A 185 -1.27 15.68 -0.47
CA GLY A 185 -0.20 16.67 -0.75
C GLY A 185 0.26 16.69 -2.21
N TYR A 186 -0.36 15.92 -3.10
CA TYR A 186 -0.03 15.87 -4.51
C TYR A 186 -0.55 17.10 -5.31
N HIS A 187 -1.76 17.55 -4.98
CA HIS A 187 -2.44 18.70 -5.60
C HIS A 187 -2.10 20.00 -4.87
#